data_AF-A0A7J4NYW9-F1
#
_entry.id   AF-A0A7J4NYW9-F1
#
_cell.length_a   1.000
_cell.length_b   1.000
_cell.length_c   1.000
_cell.angle_alpha   90.00
_cell.angle_beta   90.00
_cell.angle_gamma   90.00
#
_symmetry.space_group_name_H-M   'P 1'
#
loop_
_entity.id
_entity.type
_entity.pdbx_description
1 polymer ?
#
loop_
_entity_poly.entity_id
_entity_poly.type
_entity_poly.pdbx_seq_one_letter_code
_entity_poly.pdbx_strand_id
1 'polypeptide(L)'
;MIVMSEEPVYVAEVTHVGKSCSAGHKVGDKFEVNTHKTGGICGYCYHDLFPTLMNCCYGGKIPWIDPKEFKYECPDRWNDVKFRVYRKK
;
A
#
# COMPACT_ATOMS: atom_id res chain seq x y z
N MET A 1 27.25 0.08 2.10
CA MET A 1 26.49 -0.03 0.86
C MET A 1 25.45 -1.12 1.06
N ILE A 2 24.17 -0.78 1.13
CA ILE A 2 23.12 -1.80 1.16
C ILE A 2 22.96 -2.23 -0.29
N VAL A 3 23.48 -3.42 -0.61
CA VAL A 3 23.20 -4.07 -1.88
C VAL A 3 21.75 -4.57 -1.78
N MET A 4 20.79 -3.74 -2.15
CA MET A 4 19.41 -4.22 -2.36
C MET A 4 19.41 -4.96 -3.69
N SER A 5 19.68 -6.26 -3.66
CA SER A 5 19.66 -7.12 -4.85
C SER A 5 18.28 -7.14 -5.52
N GLU A 6 17.20 -6.90 -4.76
CA GLU A 6 15.82 -6.75 -5.24
C GLU A 6 15.06 -5.70 -4.41
N GLU A 7 14.15 -4.97 -5.05
CA GLU A 7 13.29 -3.97 -4.39
C GLU A 7 12.35 -4.63 -3.37
N PRO A 8 12.17 -4.06 -2.16
CA PRO A 8 11.19 -4.56 -1.19
C PRO A 8 9.78 -4.66 -1.77
N VAL A 9 9.11 -5.77 -1.48
CA VAL A 9 7.68 -5.95 -1.79
C VAL A 9 6.87 -5.72 -0.51
N TYR A 10 5.77 -4.99 -0.64
CA TYR A 10 4.78 -4.76 0.40
C TYR A 10 3.50 -5.50 0.06
N VAL A 11 2.73 -5.89 1.08
CA VAL A 11 1.37 -6.39 0.93
C VAL A 11 0.43 -5.31 1.41
N ALA A 12 -0.45 -4.83 0.53
CA ALA A 12 -1.58 -3.99 0.89
C ALA A 12 -2.80 -4.88 1.08
N GLU A 13 -3.21 -5.08 2.33
CA GLU A 13 -4.35 -5.91 2.71
C GLU A 13 -5.56 -5.04 3.05
N VAL A 14 -6.69 -5.28 2.39
CA VAL A 14 -7.94 -4.54 2.67
C VAL A 14 -8.51 -5.02 4.00
N THR A 15 -8.59 -4.11 4.96
CA THR A 15 -9.11 -4.39 6.32
C THR A 15 -10.53 -3.86 6.52
N HIS A 16 -10.96 -2.90 5.71
CA HIS A 16 -12.28 -2.30 5.82
C HIS A 16 -12.75 -1.76 4.46
N VAL A 17 -14.05 -1.84 4.22
CA VAL A 17 -14.77 -1.16 3.13
C VAL A 17 -16.03 -0.58 3.76
N GLY A 18 -16.17 0.75 3.79
CA GLY A 18 -17.31 1.41 4.41
C GLY A 18 -18.59 1.29 3.60
N LYS A 19 -18.51 1.53 2.28
CA LYS A 19 -19.64 1.38 1.35
C LYS A 19 -19.31 0.37 0.25
N SER A 20 -19.10 0.84 -0.98
CA SER A 20 -18.82 -0.02 -2.13
C SER A 20 -17.65 0.54 -2.92
N CYS A 21 -16.55 -0.19 -2.97
CA CYS A 21 -15.42 0.18 -3.81
C CYS A 21 -15.78 0.00 -5.30
N SER A 22 -15.69 1.07 -6.09
CA SER A 22 -15.95 1.03 -7.54
C SER A 22 -14.95 0.16 -8.31
N ALA A 23 -13.73 -0.01 -7.78
CA ALA A 23 -12.72 -0.93 -8.31
C ALA A 23 -12.95 -2.40 -7.89
N GLY A 24 -13.97 -2.67 -7.07
CA GLY A 24 -14.34 -4.03 -6.66
C GLY A 24 -13.52 -4.63 -5.52
N HIS A 25 -12.66 -3.86 -4.85
CA HIS A 25 -11.90 -4.34 -3.69
C HIS A 25 -12.81 -4.74 -2.52
N LYS A 26 -12.45 -5.83 -1.83
CA LYS A 26 -13.18 -6.44 -0.70
C LYS A 26 -12.26 -6.67 0.49
N VAL A 27 -12.84 -6.74 1.68
CA VAL A 27 -12.09 -7.09 2.89
C VAL A 27 -11.43 -8.46 2.72
N GLY A 28 -10.14 -8.54 3.03
CA GLY A 28 -9.32 -9.73 2.85
C GLY A 28 -8.55 -9.78 1.53
N ASP A 29 -8.84 -8.90 0.56
CA ASP A 29 -8.02 -8.77 -0.64
C ASP A 29 -6.58 -8.37 -0.28
N LYS A 30 -5.61 -8.93 -0.98
CA LYS A 30 -4.17 -8.69 -0.77
C LYS A 30 -3.50 -8.37 -2.09
N PHE A 31 -2.82 -7.24 -2.13
CA PHE A 31 -2.09 -6.78 -3.31
C PHE A 31 -0.59 -6.73 -3.00
N GLU A 32 0.23 -7.42 -3.79
CA GLU A 32 1.69 -7.31 -3.67
C GLU A 32 2.19 -6.11 -4.47
N VAL A 33 2.61 -5.09 -3.75
CA VAL A 33 2.95 -3.77 -4.30
C VAL A 33 4.41 -3.40 -4.05
N ASN A 34 5.03 -2.77 -5.03
CA ASN A 34 6.31 -2.06 -4.93
C ASN A 34 6.31 -0.95 -6.00
N THR A 35 7.39 -0.19 -6.19
CA THR A 35 7.34 0.94 -7.16
C THR A 35 7.16 0.51 -8.62
N HIS A 36 7.42 -0.76 -8.93
CA HIS A 36 7.25 -1.33 -10.27
C HIS A 36 5.93 -2.11 -10.47
N LYS A 37 5.25 -2.51 -9.38
CA LYS A 37 4.07 -3.38 -9.42
C LYS A 37 2.97 -2.79 -8.56
N THR A 38 1.81 -2.57 -9.18
CA THR A 38 0.58 -2.18 -8.47
C THR A 38 -0.10 -3.37 -7.81
N GLY A 39 0.29 -4.61 -8.13
CA GLY A 39 -0.29 -5.81 -7.53
C GLY A 39 -1.77 -6.05 -7.82
N GLY A 40 -2.37 -5.29 -8.75
CA GLY A 40 -3.81 -5.30 -9.01
C GLY A 40 -4.62 -4.30 -8.18
N ILE A 41 -3.97 -3.51 -7.29
CA ILE A 41 -4.65 -2.40 -6.62
C ILE A 41 -5.05 -1.35 -7.68
N CYS A 42 -6.23 -0.74 -7.52
CA CYS A 42 -6.69 0.27 -8.47
C CYS A 42 -5.69 1.44 -8.59
N GLY A 43 -5.54 1.98 -9.80
CA GLY A 43 -4.54 3.00 -10.11
C GLY A 43 -4.69 4.30 -9.32
N TYR A 44 -5.92 4.70 -8.98
CA TYR A 44 -6.18 5.89 -8.17
C TYR A 44 -5.65 5.72 -6.74
N CYS A 45 -5.91 4.55 -6.14
CA CYS A 45 -5.42 4.17 -4.82
C CYS A 45 -3.89 4.03 -4.81
N TYR A 46 -3.32 3.38 -5.84
CA TYR A 46 -1.88 3.21 -5.97
C TYR A 46 -1.14 4.55 -6.09
N HIS A 47 -1.66 5.47 -6.93
CA HIS A 47 -1.05 6.77 -7.17
C HIS A 47 -0.88 7.58 -5.87
N ASP A 48 -1.88 7.56 -4.99
CA ASP A 48 -1.83 8.25 -3.71
C ASP A 48 -0.92 7.54 -2.68
N LEU A 49 -0.88 6.19 -2.68
CA LEU A 49 0.04 5.39 -1.86
C LEU A 49 1.51 5.51 -2.31
N PHE A 50 1.76 5.74 -3.60
CA PHE A 50 3.06 5.61 -4.24
C PHE A 50 4.19 6.41 -3.57
N PRO A 51 4.04 7.69 -3.19
CA PRO A 51 5.12 8.44 -2.56
C PRO A 51 5.58 7.82 -1.23
N THR A 52 4.63 7.35 -0.42
CA THR A 52 4.91 6.65 0.84
C THR A 52 5.61 5.32 0.58
N LEU A 53 5.10 4.54 -0.39
CA LEU A 53 5.65 3.24 -0.76
C LEU A 53 7.08 3.38 -1.29
N MET A 54 7.33 4.33 -2.19
CA MET A 54 8.66 4.65 -2.73
C MET A 54 9.63 4.98 -1.59
N ASN A 55 9.23 5.84 -0.66
CA ASN A 55 10.07 6.22 0.47
C ASN A 55 10.43 5.00 1.33
N CYS A 56 9.46 4.13 1.61
CA CYS A 56 9.67 2.89 2.35
C CYS A 56 10.57 1.88 1.61
N CYS A 57 10.39 1.72 0.29
CA CYS A 57 11.17 0.79 -0.54
C CYS A 57 12.65 1.17 -0.62
N TYR A 58 12.96 2.47 -0.66
CA TYR A 58 14.34 2.97 -0.77
C TYR A 58 14.94 3.44 0.57
N GLY A 59 14.31 3.09 1.69
CA GLY A 59 14.88 3.26 3.03
C GLY A 59 14.87 4.69 3.56
N GLY A 60 14.06 5.58 3.00
CA GLY A 60 13.85 6.89 3.61
C GLY A 60 12.89 6.81 4.80
N LYS A 61 12.81 7.91 5.55
CA LYS A 61 12.16 7.96 6.87
C LYS A 61 11.06 9.00 6.86
N ILE A 62 9.83 8.57 7.11
CA ILE A 62 8.69 9.45 7.35
C ILE A 62 8.43 9.42 8.86
N PRO A 63 8.47 10.57 9.57
CA PRO A 63 8.46 10.57 11.05
C PRO A 63 7.27 9.86 11.71
N TRP A 64 6.14 9.74 11.01
CA TRP A 64 4.89 9.14 11.51
C TRP A 64 4.53 7.79 10.87
N ILE A 65 5.41 7.20 10.07
CA ILE A 65 5.17 5.90 9.40
C ILE A 65 6.29 4.92 9.80
N ASP A 66 5.92 3.74 10.29
CA ASP A 66 6.85 2.62 10.41
C ASP A 66 6.94 1.90 9.05
N PRO A 67 8.10 1.88 8.38
CA PRO A 67 8.27 1.23 7.08
C PRO A 67 8.11 -0.30 7.15
N LYS A 68 8.00 -0.92 8.32
CA LYS A 68 7.65 -2.34 8.45
C LYS A 68 6.16 -2.58 8.27
N GLU A 69 5.33 -1.69 8.82
CA GLU A 69 3.88 -1.81 8.81
C GLU A 69 3.21 -0.45 9.09
N PHE A 70 2.22 -0.09 8.28
CA PHE A 70 1.41 1.11 8.47
C PHE A 70 -0.03 0.94 7.99
N LYS A 71 -0.90 1.84 8.45
CA LYS A 71 -2.28 1.93 7.96
C LYS A 71 -2.35 2.96 6.84
N TYR A 72 -3.14 2.65 5.83
CA TYR A 72 -3.38 3.51 4.68
C TYR A 72 -4.87 3.55 4.35
N GLU A 73 -5.35 4.68 3.85
CA GLU A 73 -6.76 4.87 3.52
C GLU A 73 -6.86 5.35 2.07
N CYS A 74 -7.75 4.75 1.30
CA CYS A 74 -8.01 5.16 -0.07
C CYS A 74 -8.42 6.64 -0.10
N PRO A 75 -7.93 7.43 -1.08
CA PRO A 75 -8.33 8.83 -1.23
C PRO A 75 -9.84 9.00 -1.51
N ASP A 76 -10.53 7.94 -1.96
CA ASP A 76 -12.00 7.91 -2.01
C ASP A 76 -12.62 7.77 -0.61
N ARG A 77 -12.72 8.90 0.08
CA ARG A 77 -13.27 9.03 1.44
C ARG A 77 -14.75 8.64 1.54
N TRP A 78 -15.50 8.65 0.44
CA TRP A 78 -16.92 8.30 0.46
C TRP A 78 -17.14 6.81 0.65
N ASN A 79 -16.27 5.99 0.06
CA ASN A 79 -16.33 4.53 0.13
C ASN A 79 -15.48 3.93 1.25
N ASP A 80 -14.57 4.73 1.83
CA ASP A 80 -13.77 4.43 3.04
C ASP A 80 -13.08 3.06 3.02
N VAL A 81 -12.26 2.82 1.99
CA VAL A 81 -11.45 1.59 1.91
C VAL A 81 -10.16 1.77 2.70
N LYS A 82 -9.91 0.90 3.69
CA LYS A 82 -8.72 0.97 4.54
C LYS A 82 -7.83 -0.24 4.32
N PHE A 83 -6.53 0.01 4.32
CA PHE A 83 -5.48 -0.97 4.08
C PHE A 83 -4.56 -1.07 5.29
N ARG A 84 -4.14 -2.31 5.58
CA ARG A 84 -2.94 -2.59 6.36
C ARG A 84 -1.83 -2.90 5.37
N VAL A 85 -0.79 -2.08 5.36
CA VAL A 85 0.35 -2.21 4.45
C VAL A 85 1.56 -2.68 5.24
N TYR A 86 2.15 -3.80 4.85
CA TYR A 86 3.30 -4.38 5.56
C TYR A 86 4.32 -4.97 4.61
N ARG A 87 5.60 -4.95 5.01
CA ARG A 87 6.68 -5.53 4.22
C ARG A 87 6.53 -7.05 4.16
N LYS A 88 6.59 -7.63 2.96
CA LYS A 88 6.61 -9.08 2.74
C LYS A 88 7.94 -9.63 3.28
N LYS A 89 7.85 -10.71 4.07
CA LYS A 89 9.02 -11.39 4.65
C LYS A 89 9.84 -12.11 3.59
#